data_AF-A0A8T5GSJ4-F1
#
_entry.id   AF-A0A8T5GSJ4-F1
#
_cell.length_a   1.000
_cell.length_b   1.000
_cell.length_c   1.000
_cell.angle_alpha   90.00
_cell.angle_beta   90.00
_cell.angle_gamma   90.00
#
_symmetry.space_group_name_H-M   'P 1'
#
loop_
_entity.id
_entity.type
_entity.pdbx_description
1 polymer ?
#
loop_
_entity_poly.entity_id
_entity_poly.type
_entity_poly.pdbx_seq_one_letter_code
_entity_poly.pdbx_strand_id
1 'polypeptide(L)'
;MSFPHDEIHRAGDLAETRLAKLSRAAGRRNGWKIYESVRIPDPDGGRREIDMVIIGGNTMLVVEQKHWAGSFVITKEHHFVQNRNNGSQHNHDGVADRIARKADLLAALHNKRLGLTGDDVLDFRVIVAMTHQRLEWPKIPGDLKAEMVNEAGFIKLLETTRPGELNQDLVETLEGFNTWDEVHLNGGLLLKGDVFGLGLGKDVDEWFAARTSDVNANLTQRRSLFSLFSNNPTEVHLSRGSKNIEAKVPFGLTVNMHVVGEKRSREVDWANIERIFVSKPPAEWAAHEMSNKEKAS
;
A
#
# COMPACT_ATOMS: atom_id res chain seq x y z
N MET A 1 -24.95 19.32 -3.97
CA MET A 1 -24.41 18.39 -2.95
C MET A 1 -23.48 17.42 -3.65
N SER A 2 -22.16 17.56 -3.48
CA SER A 2 -21.17 16.70 -4.12
C SER A 2 -20.88 15.49 -3.22
N PHE A 3 -21.48 14.34 -3.54
CA PHE A 3 -21.04 13.04 -3.02
C PHE A 3 -20.86 12.02 -4.17
N PRO A 4 -19.74 12.06 -4.92
CA PRO A 4 -19.41 10.92 -5.81
C PRO A 4 -17.98 10.37 -5.71
N HIS A 5 -17.04 11.04 -5.02
CA HIS A 5 -15.64 10.60 -4.99
C HIS A 5 -15.40 9.46 -3.98
N ASP A 6 -15.95 9.57 -2.76
CA ASP A 6 -15.67 8.60 -1.69
C ASP A 6 -16.19 7.19 -1.97
N GLU A 7 -17.32 7.02 -2.67
CA GLU A 7 -17.87 5.70 -2.97
C GLU A 7 -17.03 4.92 -3.99
N ILE A 8 -16.50 5.60 -5.00
CA ILE A 8 -15.65 4.98 -6.02
C ILE A 8 -14.30 4.57 -5.40
N HIS A 9 -13.70 5.44 -4.60
CA HIS A 9 -12.47 5.12 -3.87
C HIS A 9 -12.69 3.96 -2.89
N ARG A 10 -13.77 4.00 -2.12
CA ARG A 10 -14.15 2.90 -1.21
C ARG A 10 -14.40 1.59 -1.95
N ALA A 11 -15.04 1.61 -3.11
CA ALA A 11 -15.24 0.40 -3.92
C ALA A 11 -13.90 -0.16 -4.43
N GLY A 12 -12.96 0.71 -4.78
CA GLY A 12 -11.57 0.35 -5.08
C GLY A 12 -10.88 -0.33 -3.89
N ASP A 13 -10.81 0.33 -2.73
CA ASP A 13 -10.17 -0.22 -1.52
C ASP A 13 -10.77 -1.58 -1.10
N LEU A 14 -12.10 -1.73 -1.21
CA LEU A 14 -12.78 -2.99 -0.92
C LEU A 14 -12.43 -4.08 -1.95
N ALA A 15 -12.28 -3.73 -3.23
CA ALA A 15 -11.87 -4.65 -4.27
C ALA A 15 -10.41 -5.09 -4.10
N GLU A 16 -9.51 -4.18 -3.73
CA GLU A 16 -8.10 -4.48 -3.38
C GLU A 16 -8.05 -5.46 -2.21
N THR A 17 -8.71 -5.13 -1.09
CA THR A 17 -8.79 -5.96 0.10
C THR A 17 -9.34 -7.36 -0.21
N ARG A 18 -10.38 -7.43 -1.05
CA ARG A 18 -10.98 -8.69 -1.48
C ARG A 18 -10.00 -9.51 -2.31
N LEU A 19 -9.37 -8.92 -3.32
CA LEU A 19 -8.45 -9.62 -4.21
C LEU A 19 -7.27 -10.19 -3.41
N ALA A 20 -6.70 -9.43 -2.49
CA ALA A 20 -5.59 -9.90 -1.67
C ALA A 20 -5.98 -11.06 -0.73
N LYS A 21 -7.17 -11.01 -0.12
CA LYS A 21 -7.71 -12.12 0.69
C LYS A 21 -7.87 -13.40 -0.13
N LEU A 22 -8.46 -13.29 -1.32
CA LEU A 22 -8.61 -14.42 -2.24
C LEU A 22 -7.25 -14.95 -2.68
N SER A 23 -6.31 -14.07 -3.02
CA SER A 23 -4.96 -14.42 -3.47
C SER A 23 -4.18 -15.19 -2.40
N ARG A 24 -4.29 -14.77 -1.14
CA ARG A 24 -3.72 -15.52 -0.01
C ARG A 24 -4.33 -16.91 0.13
N ALA A 25 -5.65 -17.00 0.06
CA ALA A 25 -6.36 -18.28 0.20
C ALA A 25 -5.98 -19.26 -0.92
N ALA A 26 -5.96 -18.78 -2.16
CA ALA A 26 -5.61 -19.55 -3.35
C ALA A 26 -4.12 -19.93 -3.39
N GLY A 27 -3.23 -18.98 -3.09
CA GLY A 27 -1.80 -19.13 -3.30
C GLY A 27 -1.07 -19.90 -2.19
N ARG A 28 -1.55 -19.82 -0.93
CA ARG A 28 -0.81 -20.34 0.24
C ARG A 28 -0.46 -21.82 0.13
N ARG A 29 -1.36 -22.67 -0.37
CA ARG A 29 -1.12 -24.12 -0.47
C ARG A 29 -0.11 -24.48 -1.56
N ASN A 30 0.12 -23.58 -2.52
CA ASN A 30 1.00 -23.80 -3.65
C ASN A 30 2.39 -23.18 -3.47
N GLY A 31 2.66 -22.51 -2.35
CA GLY A 31 3.97 -21.91 -2.05
C GLY A 31 4.07 -20.41 -2.40
N TRP A 32 2.96 -19.75 -2.69
CA TRP A 32 2.94 -18.30 -2.89
C TRP A 32 2.91 -17.55 -1.55
N LYS A 33 3.69 -16.47 -1.46
CA LYS A 33 3.65 -15.47 -0.39
C LYS A 33 3.24 -14.12 -0.98
N ILE A 34 2.26 -13.47 -0.35
CA ILE A 34 1.60 -12.25 -0.84
C ILE A 34 1.99 -11.09 0.05
N TYR A 35 2.38 -9.98 -0.57
CA TYR A 35 2.66 -8.69 0.06
C TYR A 35 1.75 -7.63 -0.57
N GLU A 36 1.14 -6.79 0.25
CA GLU A 36 0.23 -5.72 -0.18
C GLU A 36 0.87 -4.35 0.05
N SER A 37 0.48 -3.35 -0.74
CA SER A 37 0.83 -1.94 -0.57
C SER A 37 2.33 -1.71 -0.35
N VAL A 38 3.16 -2.43 -1.11
CA VAL A 38 4.62 -2.37 -1.00
C VAL A 38 5.09 -1.02 -1.52
N ARG A 39 5.79 -0.23 -0.69
CA ARG A 39 6.34 1.07 -1.11
C ARG A 39 7.82 0.95 -1.43
N ILE A 40 8.13 1.09 -2.72
CA ILE A 40 9.50 1.08 -3.23
C ILE A 40 10.03 2.52 -3.43
N PRO A 41 11.33 2.78 -3.23
CA PRO A 41 11.91 4.07 -3.57
C PRO A 41 11.89 4.28 -5.09
N ASP A 42 11.62 5.52 -5.52
CA ASP A 42 11.74 5.91 -6.94
C ASP A 42 12.93 6.86 -7.12
N PRO A 43 13.88 6.55 -8.03
CA PRO A 43 14.95 7.46 -8.39
C PRO A 43 14.47 8.86 -8.86
N ASP A 44 13.29 8.95 -9.45
CA ASP A 44 12.70 10.22 -9.92
C ASP A 44 12.07 11.04 -8.79
N GLY A 45 12.09 10.53 -7.55
CA GLY A 45 11.66 11.21 -6.34
C GLY A 45 10.60 10.46 -5.55
N GLY A 46 10.79 10.41 -4.22
CA GLY A 46 9.82 9.84 -3.29
C GLY A 46 9.72 8.31 -3.34
N ARG A 47 8.52 7.79 -3.08
CA ARG A 47 8.20 6.36 -3.09
C ARG A 47 7.00 6.07 -3.98
N ARG A 48 6.96 4.88 -4.56
CA ARG A 48 5.79 4.34 -5.27
C ARG A 48 5.22 3.14 -4.56
N GLU A 49 3.90 3.10 -4.49
CA GLU A 49 3.17 1.94 -4.04
C GLU A 49 2.96 0.95 -5.21
N ILE A 50 3.15 -0.33 -4.91
CA ILE A 50 2.65 -1.45 -5.69
C ILE A 50 1.53 -2.10 -4.88
N ASP A 51 0.34 -2.19 -5.48
CA ASP A 51 -0.86 -2.70 -4.81
C ASP A 51 -0.61 -4.10 -4.22
N MET A 52 0.01 -4.99 -5.01
CA MET A 52 0.32 -6.34 -4.57
C MET A 52 1.55 -6.92 -5.28
N VAL A 53 2.44 -7.53 -4.50
CA VAL A 53 3.57 -8.33 -4.97
C VAL A 53 3.41 -9.76 -4.45
N ILE A 54 3.48 -10.74 -5.34
CA ILE A 54 3.39 -12.16 -4.98
C ILE A 54 4.68 -12.84 -5.38
N ILE A 55 5.30 -13.56 -4.45
CA ILE A 55 6.53 -14.33 -4.71
C ILE A 55 6.31 -15.80 -4.41
N GLY A 56 7.01 -16.65 -5.14
CA GLY A 56 7.11 -18.08 -4.89
C GLY A 56 8.20 -18.64 -5.80
N GLY A 57 8.90 -19.69 -5.38
CA GLY A 57 10.07 -20.11 -6.15
C GLY A 57 11.09 -18.96 -6.24
N ASN A 58 11.61 -18.79 -7.46
CA ASN A 58 12.35 -17.61 -7.90
C ASN A 58 11.52 -16.68 -8.81
N THR A 59 10.18 -16.75 -8.74
CA THR A 59 9.27 -15.97 -9.59
C THR A 59 8.59 -14.88 -8.77
N MET A 60 8.54 -13.68 -9.34
CA MET A 60 7.78 -12.55 -8.79
C MET A 60 6.61 -12.17 -9.72
N LEU A 61 5.43 -12.01 -9.15
CA LEU A 61 4.27 -11.41 -9.81
C LEU A 61 4.05 -10.02 -9.24
N VAL A 62 4.08 -9.01 -10.10
CA VAL A 62 3.81 -7.61 -9.73
C VAL A 62 2.43 -7.26 -10.26
N VAL A 63 1.50 -7.00 -9.34
CA VAL A 63 0.07 -6.96 -9.65
C VAL A 63 -0.49 -5.58 -9.35
N GLU A 64 -1.09 -4.96 -10.37
CA GLU A 64 -1.92 -3.77 -10.21
C GLU A 64 -3.40 -4.18 -10.29
N GLN A 65 -4.20 -3.69 -9.34
CA GLN A 65 -5.62 -3.95 -9.29
C GLN A 65 -6.39 -2.79 -9.93
N LYS A 66 -7.38 -3.12 -10.78
CA LYS A 66 -8.33 -2.13 -11.32
C LYS A 66 -9.78 -2.60 -11.22
N HIS A 67 -10.62 -1.78 -10.58
CA HIS A 67 -12.04 -2.03 -10.37
C HIS A 67 -12.89 -1.07 -11.21
N TRP A 68 -12.86 -1.23 -12.52
CA TRP A 68 -13.58 -0.35 -13.44
C TRP A 68 -14.94 -0.93 -13.82
N ALA A 69 -15.99 -0.12 -13.74
CA ALA A 69 -17.30 -0.47 -14.32
C ALA A 69 -17.41 -0.02 -15.78
N GLY A 70 -18.35 -0.60 -16.53
CA GLY A 70 -18.66 -0.26 -17.92
C GLY A 70 -17.78 -1.03 -18.90
N SER A 71 -17.16 -0.32 -19.83
CA SER A 71 -16.22 -0.92 -20.78
C SER A 71 -14.94 -0.10 -20.92
N PHE A 72 -13.92 -0.66 -21.55
CA PHE A 72 -12.78 0.15 -22.00
C PHE A 72 -12.26 -0.29 -23.37
N VAL A 73 -11.49 0.58 -24.01
CA VAL A 73 -10.69 0.26 -25.21
C VAL A 73 -9.22 0.55 -24.93
N ILE A 74 -8.33 -0.14 -25.65
CA ILE A 74 -6.88 0.09 -25.58
C ILE A 74 -6.46 0.76 -26.89
N THR A 75 -5.82 1.93 -26.81
CA THR A 75 -5.31 2.63 -28.00
C THR A 75 -4.02 1.99 -28.51
N LYS A 76 -3.52 2.45 -29.66
CA LYS A 76 -2.23 1.98 -30.20
C LYS A 76 -1.05 2.34 -29.30
N GLU A 77 -1.20 3.43 -28.55
CA GLU A 77 -0.25 3.93 -27.56
C GLU A 77 -0.44 3.28 -26.18
N HIS A 78 -1.18 2.16 -26.12
CA HIS A 78 -1.45 1.39 -24.90
C HIS A 78 -2.22 2.18 -23.81
N HIS A 79 -2.92 3.25 -24.19
CA HIS A 79 -3.78 3.98 -23.26
C HIS A 79 -5.12 3.27 -23.06
N PHE A 80 -5.58 3.27 -21.82
CA PHE A 80 -6.84 2.65 -21.42
C PHE A 80 -7.95 3.70 -21.35
N VAL A 81 -8.85 3.70 -22.32
CA VAL A 81 -9.98 4.64 -22.37
C VAL A 81 -11.25 3.93 -21.88
N GLN A 82 -11.67 4.25 -20.67
CA GLN A 82 -12.86 3.71 -20.03
C GLN A 82 -14.12 4.46 -20.49
N ASN A 83 -15.13 3.73 -20.94
CA ASN A 83 -16.50 4.19 -21.11
C ASN A 83 -17.31 3.83 -19.86
N ARG A 84 -17.68 4.83 -19.06
CA ARG A 84 -18.46 4.64 -17.84
C ARG A 84 -19.94 4.50 -18.16
N ASN A 85 -20.68 3.80 -17.30
CA ASN A 85 -22.14 3.58 -17.46
C ASN A 85 -22.98 4.87 -17.47
N ASN A 86 -22.43 5.99 -16.98
CA ASN A 86 -23.07 7.30 -17.01
C ASN A 86 -22.82 8.08 -18.32
N GLY A 87 -22.18 7.47 -19.32
CA GLY A 87 -21.86 8.08 -20.61
C GLY A 87 -20.57 8.91 -20.63
N SER A 88 -19.89 9.10 -19.50
CA SER A 88 -18.60 9.80 -19.47
C SER A 88 -17.44 8.87 -19.83
N GLN A 89 -16.37 9.46 -20.38
CA GLN A 89 -15.13 8.76 -20.67
C GLN A 89 -14.01 9.18 -19.71
N HIS A 90 -13.11 8.25 -19.41
CA HIS A 90 -11.93 8.52 -18.60
C HIS A 90 -10.72 7.79 -19.19
N ASN A 91 -9.66 8.54 -19.48
CA ASN A 91 -8.39 7.98 -19.93
C ASN A 91 -7.51 7.69 -18.71
N HIS A 92 -7.11 6.44 -18.53
CA HIS A 92 -6.22 6.00 -17.46
C HIS A 92 -4.73 6.02 -17.87
N ASP A 93 -4.41 6.57 -19.05
CA ASP A 93 -3.07 6.59 -19.66
C ASP A 93 -2.42 5.18 -19.69
N GLY A 94 -1.10 5.08 -19.84
CA GLY A 94 -0.36 3.82 -19.88
C GLY A 94 -0.33 3.08 -18.53
N VAL A 95 -1.45 2.50 -18.09
CA VAL A 95 -1.56 1.71 -16.86
C VAL A 95 -0.54 0.57 -16.86
N ALA A 96 -0.48 -0.19 -17.96
CA ALA A 96 0.45 -1.31 -18.14
C ALA A 96 1.92 -0.87 -18.06
N ASP A 97 2.28 0.23 -18.73
CA ASP A 97 3.65 0.76 -18.67
C ASP A 97 4.03 1.25 -17.27
N ARG A 98 3.08 1.87 -16.53
CA ARG A 98 3.35 2.34 -15.18
C ARG A 98 3.62 1.19 -14.21
N ILE A 99 2.83 0.11 -14.25
CA ILE A 99 3.08 -1.04 -13.39
C ILE A 99 4.34 -1.79 -13.82
N ALA A 100 4.62 -1.90 -15.13
CA ALA A 100 5.85 -2.48 -15.63
C ALA A 100 7.08 -1.72 -15.11
N ARG A 101 7.06 -0.37 -15.16
CA ARG A 101 8.13 0.46 -14.58
C ARG A 101 8.31 0.20 -13.08
N LYS A 102 7.22 0.04 -12.30
CA LYS A 102 7.33 -0.30 -10.87
C LYS A 102 7.98 -1.67 -10.68
N ALA A 103 7.63 -2.65 -11.52
CA ALA A 103 8.21 -3.99 -11.49
C ALA A 103 9.71 -3.97 -11.83
N ASP A 104 10.09 -3.23 -12.88
CA ASP A 104 11.49 -3.02 -13.28
C ASP A 104 12.31 -2.42 -12.12
N LEU A 105 11.78 -1.39 -11.46
CA LEU A 105 12.44 -0.77 -10.30
C LEU A 105 12.63 -1.76 -9.15
N LEU A 106 11.58 -2.52 -8.82
CA LEU A 106 11.66 -3.53 -7.76
C LEU A 106 12.69 -4.62 -8.08
N ALA A 107 12.68 -5.15 -9.30
CA ALA A 107 13.65 -6.14 -9.75
C ALA A 107 15.08 -5.57 -9.76
N ALA A 108 15.28 -4.34 -10.25
CA ALA A 108 16.56 -3.68 -10.23
C ALA A 108 17.11 -3.46 -8.81
N LEU A 109 16.25 -3.09 -7.85
CA LEU A 109 16.62 -2.97 -6.44
C LEU A 109 17.03 -4.32 -5.85
N HIS A 110 16.27 -5.38 -6.11
CA HIS A 110 16.60 -6.74 -5.67
C HIS A 110 17.94 -7.22 -6.24
N ASN A 111 18.11 -7.09 -7.55
CA ASN A 111 19.34 -7.50 -8.25
C ASN A 111 20.55 -6.71 -7.74
N LYS A 112 20.41 -5.39 -7.54
CA LYS A 112 21.48 -4.55 -6.98
C LYS A 112 21.85 -4.96 -5.56
N ARG A 113 20.86 -5.26 -4.71
CA ARG A 113 21.06 -5.68 -3.31
C ARG A 113 21.90 -6.95 -3.22
N LEU A 114 21.69 -7.89 -4.15
CA LEU A 114 22.34 -9.20 -4.16
C LEU A 114 23.52 -9.31 -5.12
N GLY A 115 23.78 -8.29 -5.95
CA GLY A 115 24.81 -8.33 -6.98
C GLY A 115 24.51 -9.30 -8.13
N LEU A 116 23.24 -9.56 -8.42
CA LEU A 116 22.82 -10.50 -9.49
C LEU A 116 23.05 -9.90 -10.87
N THR A 117 23.57 -10.70 -11.80
CA THR A 117 23.84 -10.30 -13.19
C THR A 117 23.59 -11.46 -14.15
N GLY A 118 23.40 -11.17 -15.44
CA GLY A 118 23.21 -12.21 -16.45
C GLY A 118 21.95 -13.03 -16.22
N ASP A 119 22.08 -14.36 -16.25
CA ASP A 119 20.95 -15.30 -16.12
C ASP A 119 20.41 -15.42 -14.69
N ASP A 120 21.12 -14.86 -13.70
CA ASP A 120 20.72 -14.91 -12.28
C ASP A 120 19.73 -13.78 -11.91
N VAL A 121 19.45 -12.85 -12.84
CA VAL A 121 18.52 -11.73 -12.56
C VAL A 121 17.12 -12.24 -12.28
N LEU A 122 16.43 -11.57 -11.36
CA LEU A 122 15.05 -11.89 -11.00
C LEU A 122 14.12 -11.84 -12.21
N ASP A 123 13.47 -12.97 -12.50
CA ASP A 123 12.37 -13.03 -13.46
C ASP A 123 11.06 -12.59 -12.78
N PHE A 124 10.27 -11.81 -13.52
CA PHE A 124 9.00 -11.30 -13.02
C PHE A 124 7.95 -11.18 -14.11
N ARG A 125 6.69 -11.27 -13.69
CA ARG A 125 5.52 -11.08 -14.53
C ARG A 125 4.71 -9.91 -14.02
N VAL A 126 4.30 -9.06 -14.95
CA VAL A 126 3.48 -7.88 -14.65
C VAL A 126 2.04 -8.23 -14.95
N ILE A 127 1.15 -8.06 -13.98
CA ILE A 127 -0.25 -8.46 -14.08
C ILE A 127 -1.15 -7.26 -13.78
N VAL A 128 -2.14 -7.02 -14.64
CA VAL A 128 -3.25 -6.10 -14.36
C VAL A 128 -4.51 -6.93 -14.11
N ALA A 129 -4.97 -6.93 -12.87
CA ALA A 129 -6.14 -7.68 -12.42
C ALA A 129 -7.41 -6.82 -12.46
N MET A 130 -8.29 -7.12 -13.41
CA MET A 130 -9.60 -6.49 -13.54
C MET A 130 -10.63 -7.23 -12.67
N THR A 131 -11.13 -6.58 -11.61
CA THR A 131 -11.96 -7.27 -10.59
C THR A 131 -13.45 -7.00 -10.72
N HIS A 132 -13.87 -6.01 -11.51
CA HIS A 132 -15.29 -5.74 -11.70
C HIS A 132 -15.91 -6.78 -12.65
N GLN A 133 -16.84 -7.59 -12.14
CA GLN A 133 -17.37 -8.78 -12.82
C GLN A 133 -18.10 -8.50 -14.14
N ARG A 134 -18.66 -7.30 -14.30
CA ARG A 134 -19.40 -6.89 -15.51
C ARG A 134 -18.58 -5.95 -16.40
N LEU A 135 -17.27 -5.83 -16.17
CA LEU A 135 -16.43 -5.01 -17.04
C LEU A 135 -16.31 -5.68 -18.41
N GLU A 136 -16.66 -4.94 -19.45
CA GLU A 136 -16.39 -5.34 -20.83
C GLU A 136 -15.05 -4.77 -21.28
N TRP A 137 -14.23 -5.59 -21.90
CA TRP A 137 -12.87 -5.24 -22.25
C TRP A 137 -12.45 -5.92 -23.56
N PRO A 138 -11.59 -5.28 -24.36
CA PRO A 138 -11.33 -5.69 -25.72
C PRO A 138 -10.39 -6.90 -25.75
N LYS A 139 -10.10 -7.39 -26.95
CA LYS A 139 -8.95 -8.28 -27.13
C LYS A 139 -7.68 -7.52 -26.76
N ILE A 140 -6.87 -8.14 -25.91
CA ILE A 140 -5.63 -7.57 -25.39
C ILE A 140 -4.55 -7.60 -26.49
N PRO A 141 -3.91 -6.46 -26.81
CA PRO A 141 -2.74 -6.42 -27.68
C PRO A 141 -1.61 -7.30 -27.15
N GLY A 142 -0.91 -8.01 -28.04
CA GLY A 142 0.15 -8.95 -27.66
C GLY A 142 1.47 -8.27 -27.27
N ASP A 143 1.60 -6.98 -27.51
CA ASP A 143 2.77 -6.14 -27.24
C ASP A 143 2.65 -5.34 -25.93
N LEU A 144 1.57 -5.53 -25.16
CA LEU A 144 1.44 -4.96 -23.83
C LEU A 144 2.47 -5.58 -22.88
N LYS A 145 3.13 -4.73 -22.09
CA LYS A 145 4.09 -5.15 -21.06
C LYS A 145 3.46 -5.84 -19.85
N ALA A 146 2.14 -5.95 -19.81
CA ALA A 146 1.41 -6.54 -18.70
C ALA A 146 0.38 -7.56 -19.19
N GLU A 147 0.30 -8.67 -18.47
CA GLU A 147 -0.75 -9.67 -18.64
C GLU A 147 -2.05 -9.16 -18.02
N MET A 148 -3.11 -9.18 -18.80
CA MET A 148 -4.42 -8.74 -18.36
C MET A 148 -5.29 -9.95 -18.00
N VAL A 149 -5.76 -10.00 -16.76
CA VAL A 149 -6.57 -11.10 -16.23
C VAL A 149 -7.76 -10.56 -15.45
N ASN A 150 -8.87 -11.30 -15.47
CA ASN A 150 -9.97 -11.01 -14.55
C ASN A 150 -9.72 -11.67 -13.18
N GLU A 151 -10.52 -11.33 -12.16
CA GLU A 151 -10.40 -11.92 -10.80
C GLU A 151 -10.31 -13.46 -10.86
N ALA A 152 -11.25 -14.11 -11.56
CA ALA A 152 -11.28 -15.58 -11.63
C ALA A 152 -10.03 -16.19 -12.30
N GLY A 153 -9.57 -15.59 -13.40
CA GLY A 153 -8.36 -16.02 -14.11
C GLY A 153 -7.10 -15.83 -13.29
N PHE A 154 -7.01 -14.73 -12.54
CA PHE A 154 -5.91 -14.48 -11.61
C PHE A 154 -5.88 -15.48 -10.46
N ILE A 155 -7.03 -15.74 -9.83
CA ILE A 155 -7.14 -16.75 -8.77
C ILE A 155 -6.77 -18.13 -9.30
N LYS A 156 -7.27 -18.50 -10.48
CA LYS A 156 -6.90 -19.76 -11.14
C LYS A 156 -5.40 -19.88 -11.38
N LEU A 157 -4.74 -18.80 -11.80
CA LEU A 157 -3.28 -18.77 -11.98
C LEU A 157 -2.55 -19.12 -10.68
N LEU A 158 -2.97 -18.58 -9.54
CA LEU A 158 -2.39 -18.88 -8.23
C LEU A 158 -2.69 -20.31 -7.76
N GLU A 159 -3.88 -20.84 -8.11
CA GLU A 159 -4.30 -22.20 -7.76
C GLU A 159 -3.61 -23.29 -8.60
N THR A 160 -3.31 -23.02 -9.86
CA THR A 160 -2.73 -24.03 -10.78
C THR A 160 -1.22 -23.97 -10.84
N THR A 161 -0.59 -22.83 -10.54
CA THR A 161 0.85 -22.67 -10.63
C THR A 161 1.52 -23.06 -9.31
N ARG A 162 2.52 -23.94 -9.41
CA ARG A 162 3.41 -24.31 -8.30
C ARG A 162 4.78 -23.70 -8.55
N PRO A 163 5.09 -22.53 -7.99
CA PRO A 163 6.31 -21.81 -8.32
C PRO A 163 7.58 -22.45 -7.72
N GLY A 164 7.44 -23.38 -6.77
CA GLY A 164 8.57 -24.05 -6.12
C GLY A 164 8.84 -23.49 -4.73
N GLU A 165 10.05 -23.76 -4.21
CA GLU A 165 10.46 -23.35 -2.87
C GLU A 165 10.72 -21.85 -2.80
N LEU A 166 10.21 -21.21 -1.75
CA LEU A 166 10.27 -19.76 -1.60
C LEU A 166 11.71 -19.26 -1.46
N ASN A 167 12.17 -18.45 -2.41
CA ASN A 167 13.46 -17.76 -2.32
C ASN A 167 13.46 -16.81 -1.11
N GLN A 168 14.32 -17.09 -0.13
CA GLN A 168 14.43 -16.31 1.10
C GLN A 168 15.02 -14.92 0.86
N ASP A 169 15.85 -14.74 -0.16
CA ASP A 169 16.35 -13.43 -0.51
C ASP A 169 15.22 -12.54 -1.04
N LEU A 170 14.29 -13.08 -1.85
CA LEU A 170 13.09 -12.33 -2.26
C LEU A 170 12.20 -11.98 -1.07
N VAL A 171 12.08 -12.89 -0.11
CA VAL A 171 11.37 -12.63 1.14
C VAL A 171 11.99 -11.44 1.87
N GLU A 172 13.30 -11.47 2.08
CA GLU A 172 14.02 -10.41 2.78
C GLU A 172 13.96 -9.08 2.02
N THR A 173 13.98 -9.10 0.68
CA THR A 173 13.75 -7.90 -0.13
C THR A 173 12.38 -7.30 0.15
N LEU A 174 11.31 -8.09 0.06
CA LEU A 174 9.96 -7.56 0.24
C LEU A 174 9.68 -7.16 1.70
N GLU A 175 10.24 -7.89 2.66
CA GLU A 175 10.19 -7.50 4.07
C GLU A 175 11.07 -6.29 4.38
N GLY A 176 12.00 -5.91 3.51
CA GLY A 176 12.80 -4.69 3.66
C GLY A 176 12.04 -3.40 3.31
N PHE A 177 10.91 -3.49 2.62
CA PHE A 177 10.09 -2.31 2.31
C PHE A 177 9.08 -2.01 3.42
N ASN A 178 8.61 -0.76 3.43
CA ASN A 178 7.51 -0.32 4.29
C ASN A 178 6.21 -0.20 3.48
N THR A 179 5.09 -0.04 4.19
CA THR A 179 3.77 0.25 3.61
C THR A 179 3.33 1.66 3.98
N TRP A 180 2.08 2.03 3.65
CA TRP A 180 1.47 3.23 4.21
C TRP A 180 1.27 3.13 5.71
N ASP A 181 1.40 4.27 6.38
CA ASP A 181 0.86 4.45 7.72
C ASP A 181 -0.63 4.77 7.61
N GLU A 182 -1.39 4.29 8.58
CA GLU A 182 -2.84 4.36 8.63
C GLU A 182 -3.31 4.97 9.94
N VAL A 183 -4.08 6.06 9.83
CA VAL A 183 -4.81 6.65 10.96
C VAL A 183 -6.30 6.43 10.74
N HIS A 184 -6.87 5.53 11.53
CA HIS A 184 -8.30 5.21 11.53
C HIS A 184 -9.01 6.18 12.46
N LEU A 185 -9.97 6.92 11.91
CA LEU A 185 -10.75 7.91 12.62
C LEU A 185 -12.10 7.34 13.07
N ASN A 186 -12.62 7.91 14.14
CA ASN A 186 -13.99 7.67 14.60
C ASN A 186 -14.98 7.90 13.45
N GLY A 187 -15.90 6.94 13.26
CA GLY A 187 -16.86 6.98 12.15
C GLY A 187 -16.39 6.24 10.88
N GLY A 188 -15.25 5.54 10.94
CA GLY A 188 -14.80 4.62 9.89
C GLY A 188 -14.04 5.30 8.73
N LEU A 189 -13.62 6.55 8.91
CA LEU A 189 -12.76 7.24 7.95
C LEU A 189 -11.30 6.80 8.13
N LEU A 190 -10.57 6.62 7.03
CA LEU A 190 -9.18 6.19 7.02
C LEU A 190 -8.30 7.25 6.35
N LEU A 191 -7.24 7.68 7.04
CA LEU A 191 -6.17 8.48 6.45
C LEU A 191 -4.96 7.59 6.19
N LYS A 192 -4.51 7.50 4.94
CA LYS A 192 -3.26 6.85 4.52
C LYS A 192 -2.17 7.91 4.31
N GLY A 193 -0.94 7.63 4.73
CA GLY A 193 0.14 8.61 4.64
C GLY A 193 1.44 8.21 5.33
N ASP A 194 2.21 9.22 5.71
CA ASP A 194 3.45 9.08 6.48
C ASP A 194 3.29 9.82 7.82
N VAL A 195 3.33 9.10 8.95
CA VAL A 195 3.27 9.66 10.30
C VAL A 195 4.67 10.10 10.74
N PHE A 196 4.83 11.40 11.01
CA PHE A 196 6.10 11.98 11.40
C PHE A 196 6.35 11.94 12.91
N GLY A 197 5.29 12.05 13.70
CA GLY A 197 5.38 12.05 15.15
C GLY A 197 4.02 11.88 15.81
N LEU A 198 4.04 11.33 17.02
CA LEU A 198 2.83 11.03 17.79
C LEU A 198 2.35 12.24 18.61
N GLY A 199 3.24 13.21 18.87
CA GLY A 199 2.87 14.45 19.57
C GLY A 199 2.51 14.23 21.04
N LEU A 200 3.03 13.15 21.64
CA LEU A 200 2.75 12.74 23.03
C LEU A 200 3.88 13.10 24.00
N GLY A 201 4.84 13.91 23.55
CA GLY A 201 6.00 14.34 24.32
C GLY A 201 7.31 13.68 23.86
N LYS A 202 8.43 14.29 24.26
CA LYS A 202 9.77 13.96 23.75
C LYS A 202 10.13 12.48 23.92
N ASP A 203 9.87 11.90 25.09
CA ASP A 203 10.21 10.50 25.37
C ASP A 203 9.47 9.53 24.45
N VAL A 204 8.20 9.82 24.12
CA VAL A 204 7.39 9.01 23.20
C VAL A 204 7.83 9.21 21.75
N ASP A 205 8.19 10.43 21.37
CA ASP A 205 8.69 10.73 20.03
C ASP A 205 10.08 10.09 19.79
N GLU A 206 10.98 10.10 20.78
CA GLU A 206 12.26 9.38 20.74
C GLU A 206 12.05 7.87 20.68
N TRP A 207 11.13 7.36 21.50
CA TRP A 207 10.71 5.96 21.43
C TRP A 207 10.21 5.63 20.03
N PHE A 208 9.32 6.43 19.44
CA PHE A 208 8.74 6.22 18.12
C PHE A 208 9.79 6.30 16.99
N ALA A 209 10.71 7.24 17.06
CA ALA A 209 11.78 7.42 16.08
C ALA A 209 12.75 6.21 16.05
N ALA A 210 13.03 5.61 17.20
CA ALA A 210 13.91 4.44 17.32
C ALA A 210 13.27 3.10 16.90
N ARG A 211 12.29 3.11 15.98
CA ARG A 211 11.52 1.92 15.59
C ARG A 211 12.24 1.07 14.56
N THR A 212 12.11 -0.25 14.75
CA THR A 212 12.59 -1.28 13.81
C THR A 212 11.47 -2.26 13.43
N SER A 213 10.27 -2.09 14.00
CA SER A 213 9.07 -2.86 13.71
C SER A 213 7.87 -1.92 13.65
N ASP A 214 6.74 -2.46 13.19
CA ASP A 214 5.48 -1.73 13.12
C ASP A 214 5.07 -1.19 14.50
N VAL A 215 4.40 -0.05 14.51
CA VAL A 215 3.82 0.58 15.69
C VAL A 215 2.31 0.54 15.58
N ASN A 216 1.65 0.06 16.62
CA ASN A 216 0.19 0.10 16.73
C ASN A 216 -0.19 1.01 17.89
N ALA A 217 -1.17 1.88 17.67
CA ALA A 217 -1.84 2.63 18.73
C ALA A 217 -3.30 2.19 18.80
N ASN A 218 -3.70 1.63 19.95
CA ASN A 218 -5.10 1.34 20.24
C ASN A 218 -5.59 2.31 21.30
N LEU A 219 -6.76 2.89 21.08
CA LEU A 219 -7.28 3.96 21.93
C LEU A 219 -8.52 3.47 22.69
N THR A 220 -8.57 3.82 23.97
CA THR A 220 -9.76 3.67 24.82
C THR A 220 -10.25 5.06 25.19
N GLN A 221 -11.40 5.45 24.65
CA GLN A 221 -12.02 6.74 24.92
C GLN A 221 -13.08 6.63 26.02
N ARG A 222 -13.00 7.48 27.05
CA ARG A 222 -14.06 7.60 28.05
C ARG A 222 -15.18 8.48 27.51
N ARG A 223 -16.30 7.87 27.11
CA ARG A 223 -17.45 8.56 26.47
C ARG A 223 -18.61 8.91 27.42
N SER A 224 -18.39 8.97 28.74
CA SER A 224 -19.45 9.31 29.70
C SER A 224 -19.65 10.83 29.84
N LEU A 225 -20.85 11.29 30.23
CA LEU A 225 -21.08 12.72 30.50
C LEU A 225 -20.12 13.30 31.57
N PHE A 226 -19.61 12.45 32.46
CA PHE A 226 -18.60 12.83 33.45
C PHE A 226 -17.18 12.98 32.88
N SER A 227 -16.90 12.46 31.68
CA SER A 227 -15.58 12.58 31.05
C SER A 227 -15.31 13.98 30.49
N LEU A 228 -16.35 14.81 30.31
CA LEU A 228 -16.22 16.24 29.99
C LEU A 228 -15.47 17.03 31.07
N PHE A 229 -15.38 16.49 32.30
CA PHE A 229 -14.63 17.05 33.41
C PHE A 229 -13.25 16.39 33.59
N SER A 230 -12.87 15.43 32.73
CA SER A 230 -11.55 14.78 32.76
C SER A 230 -10.56 15.55 31.89
N ASN A 231 -9.39 15.86 32.45
CA ASN A 231 -8.30 16.46 31.69
C ASN A 231 -7.67 15.50 30.67
N ASN A 232 -7.89 14.18 30.82
CA ASN A 232 -7.37 13.13 29.94
C ASN A 232 -8.49 12.15 29.56
N PRO A 233 -9.29 12.43 28.52
CA PRO A 233 -10.41 11.55 28.15
C PRO A 233 -9.97 10.29 27.39
N THR A 234 -8.75 10.27 26.87
CA THR A 234 -8.23 9.23 25.99
C THR A 234 -7.05 8.51 26.64
N GLU A 235 -7.14 7.20 26.75
CA GLU A 235 -6.02 6.32 27.09
C GLU A 235 -5.53 5.65 25.80
N VAL A 236 -4.23 5.71 25.55
CA VAL A 236 -3.59 5.15 24.36
C VAL A 236 -2.62 4.06 24.79
N HIS A 237 -2.80 2.88 24.22
CA HIS A 237 -1.84 1.79 24.30
C HIS A 237 -1.04 1.73 23.01
N LEU A 238 0.24 2.13 23.09
CA LEU A 238 1.21 2.03 22.01
C LEU A 238 1.98 0.73 22.14
N SER A 239 2.10 -0.02 21.04
CA SER A 239 2.94 -1.22 20.98
C SER A 239 3.88 -1.18 19.79
N ARG A 240 5.11 -1.63 20.03
CA ARG A 240 6.12 -1.88 18.99
C ARG A 240 6.91 -3.13 19.35
N GLY A 241 6.67 -4.22 18.62
CA GLY A 241 7.30 -5.51 18.94
C GLY A 241 6.95 -5.92 20.38
N SER A 242 7.97 -6.10 21.22
CA SER A 242 7.80 -6.41 22.65
C SER A 242 7.72 -5.19 23.57
N LYS A 243 7.90 -3.97 23.06
CA LYS A 243 7.87 -2.73 23.85
C LYS A 243 6.48 -2.12 23.82
N ASN A 244 5.96 -1.74 24.99
CA ASN A 244 4.64 -1.12 25.12
C ASN A 244 4.72 0.17 25.95
N ILE A 245 3.86 1.14 25.65
CA ILE A 245 3.68 2.37 26.42
C ILE A 245 2.18 2.57 26.61
N GLU A 246 1.78 2.87 27.85
CA GLU A 246 0.46 3.39 28.16
C GLU A 246 0.57 4.90 28.40
N ALA A 247 -0.22 5.67 27.65
CA ALA A 247 -0.25 7.13 27.76
C ALA A 247 -1.68 7.62 28.02
N LYS A 248 -1.81 8.59 28.92
CA LYS A 248 -3.04 9.37 29.08
C LYS A 248 -2.89 10.64 28.27
N VAL A 249 -3.80 10.84 27.33
CA VAL A 249 -3.69 11.91 26.33
C VAL A 249 -4.68 13.03 26.69
N PRO A 250 -4.17 14.23 27.01
CA PRO A 250 -5.00 15.41 27.20
C PRO A 250 -5.71 15.83 25.92
N PHE A 251 -6.75 16.64 26.07
CA PHE A 251 -7.41 17.27 24.93
C PHE A 251 -6.43 18.20 24.17
N GLY A 252 -6.54 18.22 22.84
CA GLY A 252 -5.78 19.14 21.98
C GLY A 252 -4.39 18.66 21.56
N LEU A 253 -3.95 17.47 21.97
CA LEU A 253 -2.77 16.85 21.37
C LEU A 253 -3.12 16.27 19.99
N THR A 254 -2.16 16.37 19.07
CA THR A 254 -2.33 15.96 17.68
C THR A 254 -1.21 15.04 17.21
N VAL A 255 -1.56 14.14 16.29
CA VAL A 255 -0.61 13.35 15.48
C VAL A 255 -0.28 14.16 14.24
N ASN A 256 1.00 14.27 13.89
CA ASN A 256 1.44 14.96 12.68
C ASN A 256 1.71 13.93 11.57
N MET A 257 0.99 14.05 10.45
CA MET A 257 1.15 13.15 9.30
C MET A 257 1.10 13.89 7.97
N HIS A 258 1.81 13.39 6.96
CA HIS A 258 1.54 13.74 5.57
C HIS A 258 0.48 12.79 5.00
N VAL A 259 -0.71 13.32 4.68
CA VAL A 259 -1.80 12.54 4.08
C VAL A 259 -1.61 12.48 2.56
N VAL A 260 -1.84 11.31 1.97
CA VAL A 260 -1.80 11.13 0.51
C VAL A 260 -2.73 12.14 -0.18
N GLY A 261 -2.18 12.87 -1.16
CA GLY A 261 -2.92 13.87 -1.95
C GLY A 261 -2.95 15.26 -1.32
N GLU A 262 -2.47 15.46 -0.10
CA GLU A 262 -2.38 16.77 0.54
C GLU A 262 -1.03 17.43 0.29
N LYS A 263 -1.02 18.75 0.04
CA LYS A 263 0.22 19.49 -0.19
C LYS A 263 1.01 19.79 1.08
N ARG A 264 0.34 19.75 2.23
CA ARG A 264 0.91 20.08 3.54
C ARG A 264 0.62 18.93 4.49
N SER A 265 1.41 18.83 5.56
CA SER A 265 1.09 17.93 6.65
C SER A 265 -0.23 18.32 7.31
N ARG A 266 -0.89 17.32 7.88
CA ARG A 266 -2.13 17.42 8.64
C ARG A 266 -1.85 17.08 10.09
N GLU A 267 -2.41 17.88 10.98
CA GLU A 267 -2.50 17.57 12.39
C GLU A 267 -3.84 16.89 12.65
N VAL A 268 -3.80 15.68 13.23
CA VAL A 268 -4.98 14.86 13.52
C VAL A 268 -5.16 14.78 15.03
N ASP A 269 -6.25 15.31 15.54
CA ASP A 269 -6.56 15.28 16.97
C ASP A 269 -6.73 13.85 17.48
N TRP A 270 -6.01 13.50 18.55
CA TRP A 270 -6.12 12.21 19.24
C TRP A 270 -7.55 11.87 19.67
N ALA A 271 -8.40 12.87 19.94
CA ALA A 271 -9.82 12.68 20.25
C ALA A 271 -10.63 12.11 19.06
N ASN A 272 -10.15 12.26 17.82
CA ASN A 272 -10.82 11.76 16.63
C ASN A 272 -10.28 10.41 16.15
N ILE A 273 -9.22 9.89 16.76
CA ILE A 273 -8.55 8.66 16.34
C ILE A 273 -9.17 7.46 17.07
N GLU A 274 -9.37 6.37 16.34
CA GLU A 274 -9.77 5.06 16.85
C GLU A 274 -8.57 4.11 16.95
N ARG A 275 -7.72 4.10 15.90
CA ARG A 275 -6.53 3.26 15.81
C ARG A 275 -5.47 3.91 14.92
N ILE A 276 -4.20 3.66 15.23
CA ILE A 276 -3.09 3.98 14.32
C ILE A 276 -2.31 2.71 14.03
N PHE A 277 -1.91 2.52 12.78
CA PHE A 277 -0.88 1.59 12.36
C PHE A 277 0.22 2.39 11.65
N VAL A 278 1.46 2.27 12.09
CA VAL A 278 2.62 2.85 11.42
C VAL A 278 3.52 1.70 11.01
N SER A 279 3.86 1.64 9.73
CA SER A 279 4.74 0.62 9.20
C SER A 279 6.16 0.79 9.77
N LYS A 280 6.89 -0.32 9.89
CA LYS A 280 8.33 -0.28 10.16
C LYS A 280 9.04 0.58 9.11
N PRO A 281 10.17 1.21 9.46
CA PRO A 281 10.98 1.92 8.47
C PRO A 281 11.49 0.95 7.39
N PRO A 282 11.71 1.43 6.16
CA PRO A 282 12.37 0.62 5.16
C PRO A 282 13.80 0.28 5.62
N ALA A 283 14.33 -0.85 5.16
CA ALA A 283 15.72 -1.22 5.34
C ALA A 283 16.65 -0.16 4.74
N GLU A 284 17.88 -0.06 5.24
CA GLU A 284 18.82 0.99 4.81
C GLU A 284 19.07 1.00 3.30
N TRP A 285 19.18 -0.18 2.68
CA TRP A 285 19.35 -0.32 1.22
C TRP A 285 18.09 0.03 0.41
N ALA A 286 16.92 0.04 1.05
CA ALA A 286 15.62 0.40 0.48
C ALA A 286 15.21 1.85 0.81
N ALA A 287 16.01 2.55 1.63
CA ALA A 287 15.75 3.93 1.98
C ALA A 287 15.92 4.80 0.74
N HIS A 288 15.03 5.77 0.58
CA HIS A 288 15.19 6.78 -0.45
C HIS A 288 16.40 7.65 -0.09
N GLU A 289 17.43 7.66 -0.94
CA GLU A 289 18.53 8.61 -0.79
C GLU A 289 17.97 10.01 -1.08
N MET A 290 17.71 10.80 -0.03
CA MET A 290 17.36 12.21 -0.21
C MET A 290 18.48 12.90 -0.97
N SER A 291 18.16 13.46 -2.14
CA SER A 291 19.14 14.27 -2.87
C SER A 291 19.57 15.45 -1.99
N ASN A 292 20.82 15.91 -2.14
CA ASN A 292 21.35 17.04 -1.35
C ASN A 292 20.51 18.34 -1.43
N LYS A 293 19.53 18.44 -2.35
CA LYS A 293 18.59 19.56 -2.43
C LYS A 293 17.46 19.51 -1.40
N GLU A 294 17.02 18.33 -0.97
CA GLU A 294 15.92 18.17 0.02
C GLU A 294 16.39 18.33 1.46
N LYS A 295 17.69 18.14 1.72
CA LYS A 295 18.29 18.40 3.05
C LYS A 295 18.45 19.89 3.37
N ALA A 296 18.26 20.77 2.37
CA ALA A 296 18.54 22.20 2.47
C ALA A 296 17.27 23.08 2.40
N SER A 297 16.08 22.48 2.42
CA SER A 297 14.77 23.15 2.35
C SER A 297 13.96 22.95 3.62
#